data_AF-A0A955G511-F1
#
_entry.id   AF-A0A955G511-F1
#
_cell.length_a   1.000
_cell.length_b   1.000
_cell.length_c   1.000
_cell.angle_alpha   90.00
_cell.angle_beta   90.00
_cell.angle_gamma   90.00
#
_symmetry.space_group_name_H-M   'P 1'
#
loop_
_entity.id
_entity.type
_entity.pdbx_description
1 polymer ?
#
loop_
_entity_poly.entity_id
_entity_poly.type
_entity_poly.pdbx_seq_one_letter_code
_entity_poly.pdbx_strand_id
1 'polypeptide(L)'
;MDSIKRHGEKQKYIFVTGGVLSGVGKGITAASIGAVLQAKGVNVSIQKCDPYLNVDAGLLNPAEHGECFVTKDGAETDLDLGHYERFLDIELTQKNATLSGRLLLNLINTERAGGFHGKTVQLVPHLTNAIQNSIIDASEGTDVHIVEIGGTVGDYEGLSFVEAIREFGQRVGREKCLYLHVVYVPFIGTSKEYKTKPAQNALKDLRSFGIFPDAVIVRTEATASDNVARKISMLNGIPEKYVVSMPNLDTVYRIPTTIVDSPLHELLTDFTGATTAPELSKWQNLVDKQSQHNDKTVTVGVVAKYMDNED
;
A
#
# COMPACT_ATOMS: atom_id res chain seq x y z
N MET A 1 -3.79 -23.49 -20.60
CA MET A 1 -5.19 -23.08 -20.35
C MET A 1 -5.74 -23.60 -19.02
N ASP A 2 -5.36 -24.81 -18.56
CA ASP A 2 -5.78 -25.33 -17.23
C ASP A 2 -5.02 -24.76 -16.02
N SER A 3 -3.79 -24.26 -16.20
CA SER A 3 -3.01 -23.62 -15.12
C SER A 3 -3.52 -22.22 -14.74
N ILE A 4 -4.04 -21.48 -15.73
CA ILE A 4 -4.58 -20.11 -15.56
C ILE A 4 -5.94 -20.15 -14.86
N LYS A 5 -6.79 -21.14 -15.18
CA LYS A 5 -8.10 -21.32 -14.50
C LYS A 5 -7.97 -21.75 -13.03
N ARG A 6 -6.90 -22.46 -12.65
CA ARG A 6 -6.66 -22.83 -11.24
C ARG A 6 -6.16 -21.68 -10.35
N HIS A 7 -5.53 -20.64 -10.92
CA HIS A 7 -5.05 -19.48 -10.16
C HIS A 7 -6.18 -18.55 -9.70
N GLY A 8 -7.18 -18.29 -10.56
CA GLY A 8 -8.26 -17.33 -10.26
C GLY A 8 -9.19 -17.71 -9.10
N GLU A 9 -9.28 -18.99 -8.73
CA GLU A 9 -10.07 -19.42 -7.57
C GLU A 9 -9.36 -19.16 -6.23
N LYS A 10 -8.01 -19.11 -6.22
CA LYS A 10 -7.20 -18.92 -5.01
C LYS A 10 -6.62 -17.52 -4.81
N GLN A 11 -6.61 -16.70 -5.85
CA GLN A 11 -5.99 -15.38 -5.80
C GLN A 11 -6.59 -14.50 -4.69
N LYS A 12 -5.70 -13.85 -3.93
CA LYS A 12 -6.03 -12.98 -2.80
C LYS A 12 -5.60 -11.53 -3.08
N TYR A 13 -6.26 -10.60 -2.41
CA TYR A 13 -6.05 -9.17 -2.55
C TYR A 13 -5.82 -8.54 -1.18
N ILE A 14 -4.74 -7.77 -1.03
CA ILE A 14 -4.46 -7.01 0.19
C ILE A 14 -4.56 -5.53 -0.15
N PHE A 15 -5.54 -4.83 0.40
CA PHE A 15 -5.74 -3.40 0.21
C PHE A 15 -5.08 -2.64 1.36
N VAL A 16 -4.12 -1.77 1.05
CA VAL A 16 -3.43 -0.92 2.02
C VAL A 16 -3.92 0.51 1.83
N THR A 17 -4.61 1.03 2.84
CA THR A 17 -5.14 2.40 2.88
C THR A 17 -4.47 3.19 4.00
N GLY A 18 -4.56 4.52 3.96
CA GLY A 18 -3.96 5.38 4.98
C GLY A 18 -4.92 6.41 5.54
N GLY A 19 -4.67 6.81 6.78
CA GLY A 19 -5.46 7.82 7.48
C GLY A 19 -4.58 8.78 8.26
N VAL A 20 -5.18 9.88 8.73
CA VAL A 20 -4.55 10.96 9.51
C VAL A 20 -3.67 11.89 8.67
N LEU A 21 -2.70 11.37 7.92
CA LEU A 21 -1.79 12.16 7.09
C LEU A 21 -1.25 11.40 5.88
N SER A 22 -0.90 12.13 4.83
CA SER A 22 -0.14 11.61 3.68
C SER A 22 1.31 11.28 4.09
N GLY A 23 1.95 10.34 3.38
CA GLY A 23 3.32 9.93 3.73
C GLY A 23 3.46 9.12 5.02
N VAL A 24 2.36 8.58 5.59
CA VAL A 24 2.41 7.78 6.85
C VAL A 24 3.22 6.48 6.75
N GLY A 25 3.70 6.09 5.57
CA GLY A 25 4.46 4.85 5.35
C GLY A 25 3.62 3.68 4.83
N LYS A 26 2.58 3.96 4.04
CA LYS A 26 1.76 2.94 3.35
C LYS A 26 2.60 2.06 2.43
N GLY A 27 3.36 2.66 1.51
CA GLY A 27 4.14 1.95 0.50
C GLY A 27 5.17 1.00 1.09
N ILE A 28 5.98 1.48 2.04
CA ILE A 28 6.95 0.63 2.73
C ILE A 28 6.27 -0.50 3.51
N THR A 29 5.12 -0.24 4.14
CA THR A 29 4.33 -1.29 4.81
C THR A 29 3.85 -2.34 3.80
N ALA A 30 3.28 -1.90 2.67
CA ALA A 30 2.77 -2.77 1.61
C ALA A 30 3.90 -3.62 0.99
N ALA A 31 5.02 -3.00 0.66
CA ALA A 31 6.21 -3.66 0.12
C ALA A 31 6.79 -4.69 1.12
N SER A 32 6.86 -4.34 2.40
CA SER A 32 7.36 -5.25 3.44
C SER A 32 6.44 -6.46 3.66
N ILE A 33 5.13 -6.28 3.56
CA ILE A 33 4.17 -7.41 3.56
C ILE A 33 4.44 -8.32 2.37
N GLY A 34 4.62 -7.75 1.18
CA GLY A 34 4.96 -8.52 -0.02
C GLY A 34 6.26 -9.29 0.14
N ALA A 35 7.30 -8.68 0.72
CA ALA A 35 8.58 -9.33 0.98
C ALA A 35 8.45 -10.50 1.96
N VAL A 36 7.64 -10.36 3.02
CA VAL A 36 7.36 -11.46 3.97
C VAL A 36 6.61 -12.59 3.29
N LEU A 37 5.64 -12.29 2.41
CA LEU A 37 4.90 -13.30 1.66
C LEU A 37 5.79 -14.03 0.63
N GLN A 38 6.64 -13.31 -0.09
CA GLN A 38 7.65 -13.90 -0.98
C GLN A 38 8.63 -14.79 -0.22
N ALA A 39 9.07 -14.38 0.97
CA ALA A 39 9.91 -15.19 1.85
C ALA A 39 9.25 -16.50 2.29
N LYS A 40 7.90 -16.59 2.21
CA LYS A 40 7.11 -17.81 2.46
C LYS A 40 6.81 -18.61 1.18
N GLY A 41 7.33 -18.18 0.03
CA GLY A 41 7.16 -18.83 -1.28
C GLY A 41 5.88 -18.44 -2.02
N VAL A 42 5.22 -17.34 -1.62
CA VAL A 42 3.99 -16.85 -2.28
C VAL A 42 4.37 -16.00 -3.49
N ASN A 43 3.69 -16.20 -4.63
CA ASN A 43 3.87 -15.33 -5.78
C ASN A 43 3.09 -14.01 -5.59
N VAL A 44 3.82 -12.91 -5.42
CA VAL A 44 3.27 -11.59 -5.07
C VAL A 44 3.48 -10.60 -6.22
N SER A 45 2.46 -9.79 -6.49
CA SER A 45 2.58 -8.52 -7.23
C SER A 45 2.02 -7.39 -6.37
N ILE A 46 2.39 -6.16 -6.70
CA ILE A 46 1.94 -4.97 -6.02
C ILE A 46 1.61 -3.88 -7.04
N GLN A 47 0.66 -3.02 -6.69
CA GLN A 47 0.33 -1.85 -7.48
C GLN A 47 0.07 -0.64 -6.59
N LYS A 48 0.34 0.54 -7.15
CA LYS A 48 -0.06 1.83 -6.61
C LYS A 48 -1.29 2.35 -7.34
N CYS A 49 -2.29 2.79 -6.59
CA CYS A 49 -3.47 3.48 -7.08
C CYS A 49 -3.43 4.95 -6.63
N ASP A 50 -3.06 5.86 -7.52
CA ASP A 50 -2.93 7.28 -7.20
C ASP A 50 -4.16 8.10 -7.59
N PRO A 51 -4.69 8.91 -6.66
CA PRO A 51 -5.86 9.75 -6.91
C PRO A 51 -5.56 10.97 -7.80
N TYR A 52 -4.30 11.21 -8.16
CA TYR A 52 -3.89 12.36 -8.99
C TYR A 52 -4.52 12.34 -10.39
N LEU A 53 -4.84 13.54 -10.90
CA LEU A 53 -5.44 13.73 -12.22
C LEU A 53 -4.43 13.68 -13.36
N ASN A 54 -3.14 13.57 -13.06
CA ASN A 54 -2.11 13.31 -14.05
C ASN A 54 -2.33 11.95 -14.71
N VAL A 55 -1.99 11.84 -16.00
CA VAL A 55 -2.13 10.59 -16.78
C VAL A 55 -0.95 9.64 -16.54
N ASP A 56 0.21 10.22 -16.27
CA ASP A 56 1.50 9.63 -15.93
C ASP A 56 2.26 10.56 -14.98
N ALA A 57 3.41 10.12 -14.48
CA ALA A 57 4.25 10.92 -13.59
C ALA A 57 5.25 11.83 -14.34
N GLY A 58 5.38 11.70 -15.67
CA GLY A 58 6.46 12.34 -16.45
C GLY A 58 6.41 13.88 -16.46
N LEU A 59 5.23 14.46 -16.20
CA LEU A 59 5.02 15.91 -16.12
C LEU A 59 5.00 16.46 -14.68
N LEU A 60 5.19 15.61 -13.66
CA LEU A 60 5.29 16.07 -12.28
C LEU A 60 6.64 16.74 -12.04
N ASN A 61 6.64 17.79 -11.21
CA ASN A 61 7.89 18.42 -10.79
C ASN A 61 8.63 17.50 -9.81
N PRO A 62 9.85 17.01 -10.14
CA PRO A 62 10.54 16.06 -9.27
C PRO A 62 10.98 16.65 -7.92
N ALA A 63 11.05 17.98 -7.82
CA ALA A 63 11.35 18.66 -6.56
C ALA A 63 10.15 18.68 -5.59
N GLU A 64 8.92 18.48 -6.08
CA GLU A 64 7.69 18.52 -5.28
C GLU A 64 7.13 17.12 -5.01
N HIS A 65 7.27 16.22 -6.00
CA HIS A 65 6.62 14.90 -5.99
C HIS A 65 7.61 13.75 -5.99
N GLY A 66 8.92 14.04 -5.91
CA GLY A 66 9.97 13.04 -5.94
C GLY A 66 10.35 12.56 -7.35
N GLU A 67 11.24 11.57 -7.44
CA GLU A 67 11.71 11.09 -8.73
C GLU A 67 10.58 10.46 -9.57
N CYS A 68 10.68 10.61 -10.90
CA CYS A 68 9.87 9.80 -11.81
C CYS A 68 10.57 8.45 -11.97
N PHE A 69 9.92 7.38 -11.52
CA PHE A 69 10.41 6.02 -11.73
C PHE A 69 10.03 5.53 -13.14
N VAL A 70 10.92 4.79 -13.81
CA VAL A 70 10.67 4.27 -15.16
C VAL A 70 10.72 2.75 -15.12
N THR A 71 9.60 2.11 -15.43
CA THR A 71 9.48 0.65 -15.46
C THR A 71 10.12 0.03 -16.71
N LYS A 72 10.34 -1.28 -16.71
CA LYS A 72 10.97 -2.00 -17.84
C LYS A 72 10.27 -1.84 -19.19
N ASP A 73 8.96 -1.59 -19.19
CA ASP A 73 8.14 -1.37 -20.37
C ASP A 73 8.09 0.11 -20.79
N GLY A 74 8.86 0.97 -20.12
CA GLY A 74 9.03 2.38 -20.44
C GLY A 74 7.94 3.30 -19.88
N ALA A 75 7.18 2.86 -18.88
CA ALA A 75 6.17 3.70 -18.26
C ALA A 75 6.77 4.64 -17.22
N GLU A 76 6.36 5.91 -17.26
CA GLU A 76 6.72 6.94 -16.29
C GLU A 76 5.73 6.91 -15.11
N THR A 77 6.24 6.57 -13.92
CA THR A 77 5.42 6.27 -12.74
C THR A 77 5.93 6.98 -11.49
N ASP A 78 5.09 6.98 -10.45
CA ASP A 78 5.46 7.47 -9.13
C ASP A 78 6.67 6.70 -8.54
N LEU A 79 7.44 7.38 -7.68
CA LEU A 79 8.64 6.83 -7.03
C LEU A 79 8.37 5.56 -6.21
N ASP A 80 7.14 5.37 -5.72
CA ASP A 80 6.78 4.21 -4.91
C ASP A 80 6.95 2.88 -5.66
N LEU A 81 6.85 2.88 -6.99
CA LEU A 81 7.14 1.67 -7.77
C LEU A 81 8.61 1.27 -7.64
N GLY A 82 9.52 2.23 -7.51
CA GLY A 82 10.92 1.95 -7.22
C GLY A 82 11.11 1.31 -5.84
N HIS A 83 10.37 1.75 -4.82
CA HIS A 83 10.36 1.08 -3.52
C HIS A 83 9.90 -0.36 -3.63
N TYR A 84 8.85 -0.60 -4.40
CA TYR A 84 8.30 -1.93 -4.60
C TYR A 84 9.27 -2.87 -5.31
N GLU A 85 9.89 -2.44 -6.42
CA GLU A 85 10.89 -3.25 -7.12
C GLU A 85 12.09 -3.56 -6.21
N ARG A 86 12.58 -2.56 -5.48
CA ARG A 86 13.71 -2.73 -4.53
C ARG A 86 13.39 -3.73 -3.41
N PHE A 87 12.16 -3.75 -2.91
CA PHE A 87 11.77 -4.65 -1.83
C PHE A 87 11.38 -6.04 -2.30
N LEU A 88 10.75 -6.15 -3.47
CA LEU A 88 10.18 -7.41 -3.95
C LEU A 88 11.06 -8.12 -4.97
N ASP A 89 12.11 -7.48 -5.49
CA ASP A 89 12.99 -8.06 -6.50
C ASP A 89 12.19 -8.59 -7.72
N ILE A 90 11.19 -7.81 -8.15
CA ILE A 90 10.35 -8.06 -9.33
C ILE A 90 10.35 -6.84 -10.22
N GLU A 91 10.20 -7.08 -11.53
CA GLU A 91 10.05 -6.00 -12.51
C GLU A 91 8.56 -5.68 -12.72
N LEU A 92 8.15 -4.49 -12.28
CA LEU A 92 6.81 -3.96 -12.46
C LEU A 92 6.65 -3.36 -13.87
N THR A 93 5.41 -3.06 -14.23
CA THR A 93 5.01 -2.54 -15.55
C THR A 93 4.02 -1.40 -15.38
N GLN A 94 3.59 -0.78 -16.49
CA GLN A 94 2.55 0.25 -16.48
C GLN A 94 1.27 -0.17 -15.74
N LYS A 95 0.93 -1.48 -15.76
CA LYS A 95 -0.25 -2.02 -15.07
C LYS A 95 -0.20 -1.81 -13.55
N ASN A 96 1.00 -1.77 -12.98
CA ASN A 96 1.23 -1.62 -11.54
C ASN A 96 1.10 -0.15 -11.07
N ALA A 97 0.90 0.80 -11.98
CA ALA A 97 0.66 2.20 -11.67
C ALA A 97 -0.70 2.63 -12.24
N THR A 98 -1.72 2.71 -11.39
CA THR A 98 -3.07 3.14 -11.73
C THR A 98 -3.28 4.60 -11.31
N LEU A 99 -3.42 5.53 -12.26
CA LEU A 99 -3.68 6.94 -11.99
C LEU A 99 -5.13 7.33 -12.35
N SER A 100 -5.80 8.10 -11.48
CA SER A 100 -7.14 8.64 -11.73
C SER A 100 -7.23 9.37 -13.06
N GLY A 101 -6.24 10.21 -13.39
CA GLY A 101 -6.19 10.96 -14.65
C GLY A 101 -6.28 10.07 -15.88
N ARG A 102 -5.50 8.98 -15.90
CA ARG A 102 -5.49 8.00 -17.00
C ARG A 102 -6.83 7.29 -17.13
N LEU A 103 -7.42 6.86 -16.01
CA LEU A 103 -8.72 6.19 -16.01
C LEU A 103 -9.83 7.12 -16.51
N LEU A 104 -9.85 8.36 -16.03
CA LEU A 104 -10.82 9.38 -16.45
C LEU A 104 -10.68 9.72 -17.94
N LEU A 105 -9.46 9.91 -18.42
CA LEU A 105 -9.19 10.18 -19.83
C LEU A 105 -9.70 9.04 -20.71
N ASN A 106 -9.41 7.78 -20.36
CA ASN A 106 -9.89 6.61 -21.08
C ASN A 106 -11.42 6.50 -21.06
N LEU A 107 -12.05 6.80 -19.91
CA LEU A 107 -13.49 6.79 -19.76
C LEU A 107 -14.16 7.85 -20.67
N ILE A 108 -13.64 9.07 -20.67
CA ILE A 108 -14.11 10.17 -21.52
C ILE A 108 -13.92 9.83 -23.00
N ASN A 109 -12.77 9.30 -23.39
CA ASN A 109 -12.50 8.90 -24.78
C ASN A 109 -13.47 7.80 -25.24
N THR A 110 -13.72 6.80 -24.40
CA THR A 110 -14.70 5.73 -24.69
C THR A 110 -16.11 6.30 -24.88
N GLU A 111 -16.47 7.27 -24.05
CA GLU A 111 -17.76 7.95 -24.13
C GLU A 111 -17.90 8.76 -25.42
N ARG A 112 -16.90 9.56 -25.79
CA ARG A 112 -16.88 10.33 -27.05
C ARG A 112 -16.87 9.45 -28.30
N ALA A 113 -16.31 8.25 -28.22
CA ALA A 113 -16.38 7.24 -29.28
C ALA A 113 -17.75 6.52 -29.37
N GLY A 114 -18.71 6.85 -28.49
CA GLY A 114 -20.04 6.24 -28.48
C GLY A 114 -20.11 4.88 -27.76
N GLY A 115 -19.07 4.50 -27.01
CA GLY A 115 -18.97 3.20 -26.35
C GLY A 115 -20.02 2.93 -25.26
N PHE A 116 -20.68 3.98 -24.76
CA PHE A 116 -21.79 3.85 -23.79
C PHE A 116 -23.19 4.00 -24.42
N HIS A 117 -23.29 3.99 -25.75
CA HIS A 117 -24.56 4.00 -26.49
C HIS A 117 -25.53 5.13 -26.08
N GLY A 118 -24.98 6.33 -25.85
CA GLY A 118 -25.75 7.52 -25.46
C GLY A 118 -26.25 7.52 -24.01
N LYS A 119 -25.87 6.54 -23.18
CA LYS A 119 -26.18 6.53 -21.75
C LYS A 119 -25.21 7.43 -20.97
N THR A 120 -25.67 7.88 -19.79
CA THR A 120 -24.89 8.70 -18.87
C THR A 120 -23.69 7.93 -18.32
N VAL A 121 -22.51 8.56 -18.33
CA VAL A 121 -21.30 8.08 -17.65
C VAL A 121 -21.19 8.74 -16.27
N GLN A 122 -20.81 7.97 -15.27
CA GLN A 122 -20.87 8.33 -13.84
C GLN A 122 -19.67 7.74 -13.10
N LEU A 123 -19.31 8.31 -11.93
CA LEU A 123 -18.25 7.75 -11.07
C LEU A 123 -18.58 6.31 -10.66
N VAL A 124 -19.78 6.08 -10.15
CA VAL A 124 -20.33 4.74 -9.90
C VAL A 124 -21.40 4.47 -10.95
N PRO A 125 -21.33 3.37 -11.73
CA PRO A 125 -20.34 2.30 -11.63
C PRO A 125 -19.13 2.47 -12.57
N HIS A 126 -19.08 3.50 -13.42
CA HIS A 126 -18.16 3.47 -14.57
C HIS A 126 -16.69 3.66 -14.19
N LEU A 127 -16.38 4.68 -13.36
CA LEU A 127 -15.01 4.88 -12.87
C LEU A 127 -14.63 3.79 -11.87
N THR A 128 -15.53 3.41 -10.95
CA THR A 128 -15.24 2.34 -9.98
C THR A 128 -14.99 1.01 -10.68
N ASN A 129 -15.74 0.66 -11.73
CA ASN A 129 -15.46 -0.52 -12.55
C ASN A 129 -14.12 -0.41 -13.29
N ALA A 130 -13.76 0.76 -13.82
CA ALA A 130 -12.47 0.96 -14.47
C ALA A 130 -11.30 0.76 -13.49
N ILE A 131 -11.43 1.27 -12.26
CA ILE A 131 -10.48 1.02 -11.18
C ILE A 131 -10.41 -0.49 -10.90
N GLN A 132 -11.54 -1.14 -10.60
CA GLN A 132 -11.58 -2.58 -10.28
C GLN A 132 -10.99 -3.45 -11.39
N ASN A 133 -11.22 -3.11 -12.66
CA ASN A 133 -10.63 -3.83 -13.78
C ASN A 133 -9.12 -3.63 -13.85
N SER A 134 -8.61 -2.43 -13.60
CA SER A 134 -7.15 -2.18 -13.47
C SER A 134 -6.52 -3.06 -12.38
N ILE A 135 -7.20 -3.21 -11.23
CA ILE A 135 -6.76 -4.10 -10.14
C ILE A 135 -6.66 -5.56 -10.61
N ILE A 136 -7.64 -6.06 -11.36
CA ILE A 136 -7.66 -7.44 -11.89
C ILE A 136 -6.57 -7.62 -12.95
N ASP A 137 -6.42 -6.66 -13.86
CA ASP A 137 -5.46 -6.76 -14.97
C ASP A 137 -4.01 -6.76 -14.48
N ALA A 138 -3.73 -6.02 -13.39
CA ALA A 138 -2.41 -5.98 -12.75
C ALA A 138 -2.14 -7.16 -11.81
N SER A 139 -3.19 -7.87 -11.37
CA SER A 139 -3.05 -9.06 -10.53
C SER A 139 -2.79 -10.33 -11.36
N GLU A 140 -2.93 -10.30 -12.68
CA GLU A 140 -2.85 -11.49 -13.51
C GLU A 140 -1.58 -12.33 -13.24
N GLY A 141 -1.78 -13.61 -12.92
CA GLY A 141 -0.69 -14.55 -12.69
C GLY A 141 -0.10 -14.58 -11.29
N THR A 142 -0.66 -13.85 -10.31
CA THR A 142 -0.17 -13.84 -8.91
C THR A 142 -1.08 -14.60 -7.95
N ASP A 143 -0.51 -15.08 -6.84
CA ASP A 143 -1.28 -15.67 -5.73
C ASP A 143 -1.86 -14.57 -4.84
N VAL A 144 -1.07 -13.53 -4.56
CA VAL A 144 -1.47 -12.37 -3.76
C VAL A 144 -1.14 -11.10 -4.52
N HIS A 145 -2.14 -10.23 -4.67
CA HIS A 145 -1.97 -8.89 -5.22
C HIS A 145 -2.15 -7.84 -4.13
N ILE A 146 -1.11 -7.03 -3.91
CA ILE A 146 -1.13 -5.95 -2.93
C ILE A 146 -1.48 -4.64 -3.65
N VAL A 147 -2.44 -3.91 -3.11
CA VAL A 147 -2.93 -2.67 -3.71
C VAL A 147 -2.79 -1.55 -2.68
N GLU A 148 -1.84 -0.65 -2.90
CA GLU A 148 -1.77 0.58 -2.13
C GLU A 148 -2.72 1.62 -2.72
N ILE A 149 -3.63 2.14 -1.89
CA ILE A 149 -4.45 3.29 -2.23
C ILE A 149 -3.74 4.56 -1.75
N GLY A 150 -3.30 5.38 -2.70
CA GLY A 150 -2.71 6.69 -2.48
C GLY A 150 -3.68 7.68 -1.82
N GLY A 151 -3.14 8.82 -1.39
CA GLY A 151 -3.89 9.82 -0.62
C GLY A 151 -4.22 9.39 0.81
N THR A 152 -5.19 10.09 1.41
CA THR A 152 -5.68 9.84 2.77
C THR A 152 -7.19 9.56 2.72
N VAL A 153 -7.65 8.51 3.41
CA VAL A 153 -9.08 8.22 3.51
C VAL A 153 -9.78 9.39 4.21
N GLY A 154 -10.85 9.88 3.58
CA GLY A 154 -11.56 11.09 3.99
C GLY A 154 -11.39 12.25 2.99
N ASP A 155 -10.35 12.21 2.16
CA ASP A 155 -10.12 13.21 1.13
C ASP A 155 -10.97 12.94 -0.12
N TYR A 156 -11.44 14.01 -0.76
CA TYR A 156 -12.30 13.94 -1.95
C TYR A 156 -11.64 13.24 -3.14
N GLU A 157 -10.32 13.35 -3.25
CA GLU A 157 -9.53 12.77 -4.34
C GLU A 157 -9.57 11.24 -4.35
N GLY A 158 -9.63 10.60 -3.17
CA GLY A 158 -9.53 9.14 -3.02
C GLY A 158 -10.89 8.42 -2.99
N LEU A 159 -12.01 9.14 -2.96
CA LEU A 159 -13.34 8.55 -2.73
C LEU A 159 -13.70 7.45 -3.74
N SER A 160 -13.36 7.66 -5.02
CA SER A 160 -13.65 6.68 -6.06
C SER A 160 -12.84 5.40 -5.89
N PHE A 161 -11.60 5.48 -5.41
CA PHE A 161 -10.78 4.30 -5.10
C PHE A 161 -11.29 3.55 -3.87
N VAL A 162 -11.68 4.27 -2.81
CA VAL A 162 -12.25 3.66 -1.60
C VAL A 162 -13.55 2.93 -1.93
N GLU A 163 -14.45 3.55 -2.70
CA GLU A 163 -15.68 2.88 -3.16
C GLU A 163 -15.39 1.69 -4.08
N ALA A 164 -14.41 1.82 -4.99
CA ALA A 164 -14.03 0.74 -5.89
C ALA A 164 -13.54 -0.50 -5.14
N ILE A 165 -12.68 -0.36 -4.11
CA ILE A 165 -12.21 -1.52 -3.34
C ILE A 165 -13.32 -2.11 -2.44
N ARG A 166 -14.27 -1.29 -1.98
CA ARG A 166 -15.46 -1.76 -1.26
C ARG A 166 -16.35 -2.64 -2.15
N GLU A 167 -16.64 -2.18 -3.38
CA GLU A 167 -17.36 -2.96 -4.40
C GLU A 167 -16.56 -4.19 -4.83
N PHE A 168 -15.23 -4.05 -4.95
CA PHE A 168 -14.34 -5.14 -5.33
C PHE A 168 -14.48 -6.35 -4.41
N GLY A 169 -14.49 -6.14 -3.09
CA GLY A 169 -14.68 -7.22 -2.13
C GLY A 169 -15.99 -7.97 -2.29
N GLN A 170 -17.06 -7.29 -2.75
CA GLN A 170 -18.33 -7.95 -3.07
C GLN A 170 -18.25 -8.71 -4.40
N ARG A 171 -17.51 -8.17 -5.38
CA ARG A 171 -17.31 -8.76 -6.70
C ARG A 171 -16.49 -10.05 -6.66
N VAL A 172 -15.39 -10.08 -5.91
CA VAL A 172 -14.47 -11.25 -5.88
C VAL A 172 -14.70 -12.20 -4.71
N GLY A 173 -15.44 -11.77 -3.68
CA GLY A 173 -15.61 -12.46 -2.41
C GLY A 173 -14.80 -11.82 -1.28
N ARG A 174 -15.44 -11.56 -0.14
CA ARG A 174 -14.82 -10.88 1.01
C ARG A 174 -13.67 -11.69 1.61
N GLU A 175 -13.75 -13.01 1.54
CA GLU A 175 -12.72 -13.97 1.97
C GLU A 175 -11.46 -13.93 1.10
N LYS A 176 -11.52 -13.29 -0.07
CA LYS A 176 -10.36 -13.05 -0.93
C LYS A 176 -9.71 -11.69 -0.68
N CYS A 177 -10.26 -10.87 0.21
CA CYS A 177 -9.76 -9.52 0.47
C CYS A 177 -9.30 -9.39 1.91
N LEU A 178 -8.16 -8.72 2.11
CA LEU A 178 -7.66 -8.29 3.41
C LEU A 178 -7.48 -6.77 3.37
N TYR A 179 -8.07 -6.05 4.30
CA TYR A 179 -7.98 -4.59 4.38
C TYR A 179 -7.06 -4.18 5.52
N LEU A 180 -5.99 -3.49 5.18
CA LEU A 180 -5.04 -2.92 6.13
C LEU A 180 -5.16 -1.40 6.11
N HIS A 181 -5.21 -0.79 7.29
CA HIS A 181 -5.29 0.66 7.42
C HIS A 181 -4.09 1.18 8.22
N VAL A 182 -3.27 2.02 7.60
CA VAL A 182 -2.10 2.62 8.21
C VAL A 182 -2.48 3.99 8.78
N VAL A 183 -2.22 4.21 10.07
CA VAL A 183 -2.57 5.45 10.76
C VAL A 183 -1.38 5.98 11.54
N TYR A 184 -1.33 7.29 11.73
CA TYR A 184 -0.35 7.92 12.60
C TYR A 184 -0.95 8.23 13.98
N VAL A 185 -0.18 7.93 15.03
CA VAL A 185 -0.52 8.29 16.41
C VAL A 185 0.59 9.20 16.96
N PRO A 186 0.37 10.53 16.99
CA PRO A 186 1.41 11.47 17.40
C PRO A 186 1.68 11.42 18.91
N PHE A 187 2.94 11.60 19.28
CA PHE A 187 3.31 11.92 20.66
C PHE A 187 3.22 13.43 20.92
N ILE A 188 2.38 13.84 21.88
CA ILE A 188 2.28 15.25 22.26
C ILE A 188 3.17 15.53 23.47
N GLY A 189 4.28 16.22 23.23
CA GLY A 189 5.30 16.49 24.25
C GLY A 189 4.79 17.28 25.46
N THR A 190 3.85 18.20 25.27
CA THR A 190 3.28 19.01 26.36
C THR A 190 2.46 18.18 27.34
N SER A 191 1.70 17.19 26.84
CA SER A 191 0.92 16.26 27.67
C SER A 191 1.66 14.95 27.98
N LYS A 192 2.84 14.74 27.39
CA LYS A 192 3.65 13.51 27.50
C LYS A 192 2.87 12.23 27.20
N GLU A 193 1.99 12.27 26.20
CA GLU A 193 1.18 11.10 25.82
C GLU A 193 0.94 11.00 24.33
N TYR A 194 0.77 9.76 23.88
CA TYR A 194 0.31 9.42 22.54
C TYR A 194 -1.19 9.68 22.40
N LYS A 195 -1.59 10.40 21.35
CA LYS A 195 -2.99 10.75 21.10
C LYS A 195 -3.61 9.81 20.06
N THR A 196 -4.46 8.90 20.51
CA THR A 196 -5.14 7.92 19.64
C THR A 196 -6.35 8.46 18.90
N LYS A 197 -6.82 9.68 19.23
CA LYS A 197 -8.05 10.25 18.66
C LYS A 197 -7.98 10.44 17.13
N PRO A 198 -6.88 10.93 16.54
CA PRO A 198 -6.77 11.02 15.07
C PRO A 198 -6.94 9.66 14.39
N ALA A 199 -6.26 8.62 14.87
CA ALA A 199 -6.40 7.26 14.36
C ALA A 199 -7.84 6.72 14.50
N GLN A 200 -8.53 7.00 15.61
CA GLN A 200 -9.93 6.61 15.81
C GLN A 200 -10.86 7.30 14.79
N ASN A 201 -10.61 8.56 14.46
CA ASN A 201 -11.38 9.29 13.47
C ASN A 201 -11.13 8.72 12.06
N ALA A 202 -9.87 8.50 11.68
CA ALA A 202 -9.54 7.89 10.40
C ALA A 202 -10.21 6.52 10.20
N LEU A 203 -10.24 5.69 11.24
CA LEU A 203 -10.95 4.40 11.20
C LEU A 203 -12.47 4.57 11.09
N LYS A 204 -13.05 5.60 11.71
CA LYS A 204 -14.47 5.94 11.55
C LYS A 204 -14.75 6.37 10.10
N ASP A 205 -13.86 7.14 9.48
CA ASP A 205 -14.01 7.61 8.10
C ASP A 205 -13.97 6.42 7.14
N LEU A 206 -13.01 5.50 7.29
CA LEU A 206 -12.97 4.26 6.49
C LEU A 206 -14.25 3.42 6.64
N ARG A 207 -14.75 3.26 7.88
CA ARG A 207 -16.01 2.55 8.15
C ARG A 207 -17.24 3.25 7.58
N SER A 208 -17.22 4.57 7.45
CA SER A 208 -18.33 5.32 6.86
C SER A 208 -18.53 4.97 5.38
N PHE A 209 -17.47 4.50 4.71
CA PHE A 209 -17.52 3.89 3.38
C PHE A 209 -17.78 2.38 3.41
N GLY A 210 -18.19 1.81 4.54
CA GLY A 210 -18.50 0.38 4.65
C GLY A 210 -17.28 -0.56 4.63
N ILE A 211 -16.06 -0.05 4.76
CA ILE A 211 -14.85 -0.85 4.88
C ILE A 211 -14.45 -0.99 6.35
N PHE A 212 -14.33 -2.23 6.80
CA PHE A 212 -13.85 -2.58 8.13
C PHE A 212 -12.47 -3.22 7.98
N PRO A 213 -11.39 -2.58 8.47
CA PRO A 213 -10.05 -3.11 8.30
C PRO A 213 -9.84 -4.37 9.16
N ASP A 214 -9.13 -5.34 8.60
CA ASP A 214 -8.74 -6.59 9.27
C ASP A 214 -7.58 -6.37 10.25
N ALA A 215 -6.70 -5.40 9.96
CA ALA A 215 -5.69 -4.92 10.88
C ALA A 215 -5.37 -3.43 10.68
N VAL A 216 -4.84 -2.81 11.74
CA VAL A 216 -4.42 -1.42 11.77
C VAL A 216 -2.94 -1.36 12.06
N ILE A 217 -2.19 -0.68 11.19
CA ILE A 217 -0.76 -0.44 11.41
C ILE A 217 -0.61 0.95 12.02
N VAL A 218 -0.15 1.00 13.26
CA VAL A 218 -0.04 2.23 14.06
C VAL A 218 1.38 2.74 13.99
N ARG A 219 1.57 3.81 13.22
CA ARG A 219 2.87 4.49 13.05
C ARG A 219 3.06 5.52 14.15
N THR A 220 4.22 5.49 14.77
CA THR A 220 4.63 6.36 15.88
C THR A 220 6.10 6.70 15.78
N GLU A 221 6.53 7.78 16.42
CA GLU A 221 7.94 8.22 16.42
C GLU A 221 8.81 7.29 17.28
N ALA A 222 8.24 6.72 18.34
CA ALA A 222 8.91 5.78 19.23
C ALA A 222 7.91 4.71 19.69
N THR A 223 8.39 3.72 20.44
CA THR A 223 7.54 2.66 20.99
C THR A 223 6.41 3.27 21.82
N ALA A 224 5.17 2.99 21.41
CA ALA A 224 3.97 3.34 22.14
C ALA A 224 3.63 2.28 23.19
N SER A 225 2.91 2.68 24.24
CA SER A 225 2.39 1.73 25.22
C SER A 225 1.22 0.91 24.66
N ASP A 226 1.03 -0.30 25.18
CA ASP A 226 -0.07 -1.20 24.79
C ASP A 226 -1.46 -0.56 24.94
N ASN A 227 -1.58 0.46 25.80
CA ASN A 227 -2.80 1.25 25.95
C ASN A 227 -3.24 1.93 24.63
N VAL A 228 -2.32 2.24 23.71
CA VAL A 228 -2.66 2.77 22.38
C VAL A 228 -3.45 1.73 21.58
N ALA A 229 -2.95 0.50 21.51
CA ALA A 229 -3.60 -0.60 20.81
C ALA A 229 -5.00 -0.88 21.40
N ARG A 230 -5.09 -0.98 22.73
CA ARG A 230 -6.36 -1.16 23.44
C ARG A 230 -7.39 -0.07 23.13
N LYS A 231 -6.99 1.22 23.19
CA LYS A 231 -7.89 2.36 22.90
C LYS A 231 -8.38 2.35 21.46
N ILE A 232 -7.56 1.95 20.50
CA ILE A 232 -7.93 1.85 19.09
C ILE A 232 -8.87 0.65 18.90
N SER A 233 -8.54 -0.50 19.47
CA SER A 233 -9.37 -1.71 19.39
C SER A 233 -10.79 -1.51 19.92
N MET A 234 -10.93 -1.00 21.15
CA MET A 234 -12.24 -0.84 21.83
C MET A 234 -13.25 0.03 21.06
N LEU A 235 -12.79 1.02 20.31
CA LEU A 235 -13.66 1.99 19.63
C LEU A 235 -13.94 1.63 18.16
N ASN A 236 -13.25 0.63 17.62
CA ASN A 236 -13.28 0.32 16.19
C ASN A 236 -13.63 -1.15 15.89
N GLY A 237 -13.79 -2.00 16.90
CA GLY A 237 -14.25 -3.38 16.74
C GLY A 237 -13.20 -4.32 16.14
N ILE A 238 -11.92 -3.95 16.24
CA ILE A 238 -10.79 -4.71 15.70
C ILE A 238 -10.12 -5.43 16.87
N PRO A 239 -9.81 -6.74 16.79
CA PRO A 239 -9.06 -7.43 17.84
C PRO A 239 -7.78 -6.69 18.22
N GLU A 240 -7.51 -6.55 19.51
CA GLU A 240 -6.36 -5.77 20.01
C GLU A 240 -5.02 -6.24 19.42
N LYS A 241 -4.86 -7.56 19.24
CA LYS A 241 -3.67 -8.14 18.60
C LYS A 241 -3.45 -7.68 17.15
N TYR A 242 -4.49 -7.27 16.44
CA TYR A 242 -4.41 -6.76 15.07
C TYR A 242 -4.34 -5.23 14.99
N VAL A 243 -4.16 -4.55 16.13
CA VAL A 243 -3.69 -3.16 16.18
C VAL A 243 -2.17 -3.19 16.41
N VAL A 244 -1.43 -3.23 15.30
CA VAL A 244 0.01 -3.52 15.30
C VAL A 244 0.80 -2.22 15.41
N SER A 245 1.55 -2.07 16.50
CA SER A 245 2.47 -0.96 16.70
C SER A 245 3.68 -1.09 15.78
N MET A 246 3.97 -0.03 15.01
CA MET A 246 5.08 0.00 14.07
C MET A 246 5.79 1.35 14.21
N PRO A 247 6.69 1.51 15.20
CA PRO A 247 7.40 2.77 15.42
C PRO A 247 8.38 3.08 14.27
N ASN A 248 8.96 4.28 14.27
CA ASN A 248 10.11 4.57 13.44
C ASN A 248 11.27 3.64 13.81
N LEU A 249 11.89 3.09 12.78
CA LEU A 249 13.07 2.25 12.87
C LEU A 249 14.27 3.02 12.33
N ASP A 250 15.47 2.59 12.69
CA ASP A 250 16.74 3.08 12.15
C ASP A 250 16.89 2.81 10.65
N THR A 251 16.21 1.79 10.12
CA THR A 251 16.18 1.47 8.70
C THR A 251 14.86 0.81 8.29
N VAL A 252 14.38 1.16 7.08
CA VAL A 252 13.18 0.55 6.48
C VAL A 252 13.34 -0.95 6.27
N TYR A 253 14.58 -1.44 6.13
CA TYR A 253 14.88 -2.85 5.89
C TYR A 253 14.65 -3.76 7.11
N ARG A 254 14.38 -3.19 8.30
CA ARG A 254 13.96 -3.97 9.48
C ARG A 254 12.47 -4.31 9.48
N ILE A 255 11.66 -3.59 8.70
CA ILE A 255 10.20 -3.71 8.73
C ILE A 255 9.72 -5.14 8.40
N PRO A 256 10.30 -5.86 7.40
CA PRO A 256 9.93 -7.26 7.16
C PRO A 256 10.09 -8.16 8.39
N THR A 257 11.20 -8.02 9.13
CA THR A 257 11.42 -8.77 10.38
C THR A 257 10.43 -8.35 11.47
N THR A 258 10.19 -7.03 11.61
CA THR A 258 9.18 -6.52 12.57
C THR A 258 7.77 -7.06 12.28
N ILE A 259 7.41 -7.24 11.00
CA ILE A 259 6.13 -7.85 10.62
C ILE A 259 6.08 -9.32 11.07
N VAL A 260 7.14 -10.10 10.84
CA VAL A 260 7.23 -11.51 11.25
C VAL A 260 7.14 -11.67 12.76
N ASP A 261 7.73 -10.76 13.52
CA ASP A 261 7.69 -10.77 14.99
C ASP A 261 6.34 -10.26 15.56
N SER A 262 5.43 -9.80 14.70
CA SER A 262 4.13 -9.24 15.10
C SER A 262 2.96 -10.19 14.80
N PRO A 263 1.79 -9.99 15.44
CA PRO A 263 0.58 -10.75 15.09
C PRO A 263 0.09 -10.57 13.64
N LEU A 264 0.64 -9.60 12.89
CA LEU A 264 0.34 -9.47 11.47
C LEU A 264 0.80 -10.71 10.69
N HIS A 265 1.88 -11.37 11.11
CA HIS A 265 2.36 -12.58 10.46
C HIS A 265 1.37 -13.74 10.53
N GLU A 266 0.72 -13.91 11.68
CA GLU A 266 -0.36 -14.87 11.90
C GLU A 266 -1.52 -14.55 10.94
N LEU A 267 -1.98 -13.30 10.92
CA LEU A 267 -3.08 -12.86 10.06
C LEU A 267 -2.79 -13.10 8.57
N LEU A 268 -1.58 -12.77 8.11
CA LEU A 268 -1.16 -13.01 6.72
C LEU A 268 -1.08 -14.50 6.39
N THR A 269 -0.59 -15.31 7.34
CA THR A 269 -0.52 -16.78 7.18
C THR A 269 -1.91 -17.39 7.09
N ASP A 270 -2.84 -16.99 7.96
CA ASP A 270 -4.22 -17.48 7.95
C ASP A 270 -4.97 -17.06 6.68
N PHE A 271 -4.79 -15.81 6.25
CA PHE A 271 -5.45 -15.26 5.06
C PHE A 271 -4.98 -15.94 3.76
N THR A 272 -3.68 -16.22 3.65
CA THR A 272 -3.08 -16.81 2.43
C THR A 272 -3.02 -18.33 2.47
N GLY A 273 -3.06 -18.95 3.65
CA GLY A 273 -2.79 -20.37 3.86
C GLY A 273 -1.31 -20.76 3.68
N ALA A 274 -0.41 -19.79 3.55
CA ALA A 274 1.02 -20.03 3.35
C ALA A 274 1.71 -20.39 4.67
N THR A 275 1.80 -21.68 5.01
CA THR A 275 2.32 -22.14 6.31
C THR A 275 3.84 -22.24 6.38
N THR A 276 4.55 -22.10 5.25
CA THR A 276 6.02 -22.09 5.20
C THR A 276 6.57 -20.97 6.10
N ALA A 277 7.64 -21.26 6.84
CA ALA A 277 8.35 -20.25 7.63
C ALA A 277 9.04 -19.24 6.69
N PRO A 278 8.99 -17.93 6.96
CA PRO A 278 9.61 -16.92 6.11
C PRO A 278 11.14 -17.02 6.16
N GLU A 279 11.78 -17.10 4.99
CA GLU A 279 13.25 -17.01 4.86
C GLU A 279 13.66 -15.54 4.78
N LEU A 280 14.14 -14.97 5.89
CA LEU A 280 14.51 -13.54 5.99
C LEU A 280 16.03 -13.30 6.06
N SER A 281 16.88 -14.29 5.77
CA SER A 281 18.33 -14.13 5.89
C SER A 281 18.86 -12.98 5.03
N LYS A 282 18.31 -12.76 3.83
CA LYS A 282 18.68 -11.62 2.97
C LYS A 282 18.45 -10.27 3.66
N TRP A 283 17.31 -10.10 4.32
CA TRP A 283 16.95 -8.88 5.04
C TRP A 283 17.82 -8.67 6.27
N GLN A 284 18.01 -9.72 7.07
CA GLN A 284 18.88 -9.70 8.24
C GLN A 284 20.32 -9.33 7.85
N ASN A 285 20.86 -9.96 6.81
CA ASN A 285 22.19 -9.65 6.28
C ASN A 285 22.31 -8.20 5.76
N LEU A 286 21.27 -7.65 5.14
CA LEU A 286 21.26 -6.27 4.66
C LEU A 286 21.32 -5.28 5.84
N VAL A 287 20.48 -5.51 6.85
CA VAL A 287 20.44 -4.71 8.08
C VAL A 287 21.76 -4.80 8.83
N ASP A 288 22.34 -6.00 8.95
CA ASP A 288 23.64 -6.20 9.60
C ASP A 288 24.75 -5.46 8.87
N LYS A 289 24.80 -5.52 7.54
CA LYS A 289 25.77 -4.77 6.73
C LYS A 289 25.61 -3.26 6.85
N GLN A 290 24.37 -2.76 6.90
CA GLN A 290 24.11 -1.33 7.09
C GLN A 290 24.51 -0.85 8.49
N SER A 291 24.32 -1.70 9.50
CA SER A 291 24.64 -1.40 10.91
C SER A 291 26.12 -1.59 11.25
N GLN A 292 26.89 -2.24 10.38
CA GLN A 292 28.32 -2.50 10.60
C GLN A 292 29.12 -1.19 10.57
N HIS A 293 29.97 -1.01 11.58
CA HIS A 293 30.94 0.07 11.61
C HIS A 293 31.99 -0.16 10.51
N ASN A 294 32.07 0.77 9.56
CA ASN A 294 33.09 0.74 8.50
C ASN A 294 34.22 1.70 8.84
N ASP A 295 35.44 1.17 9.00
CA ASP A 295 36.64 1.96 9.32
C ASP A 295 37.08 2.90 8.18
N LYS A 296 36.50 2.74 6.99
CA LYS A 296 36.81 3.52 5.79
C LYS A 296 35.61 4.37 5.41
N THR A 297 35.78 5.68 5.41
CA THR A 297 34.82 6.63 4.86
C THR A 297 35.23 7.00 3.43
N VAL A 298 34.26 7.04 2.52
CA VAL A 298 34.45 7.50 1.14
C VAL A 298 33.53 8.70 0.92
N THR A 299 34.07 9.77 0.35
CA THR A 299 33.27 10.94 -0.04
C THR A 299 32.78 10.77 -1.47
N VAL A 300 31.46 10.82 -1.66
CA VAL A 300 30.81 10.80 -2.98
C VAL A 300 30.22 12.18 -3.22
N GLY A 301 30.67 12.84 -4.29
CA GLY A 301 30.11 14.12 -4.72
C GLY A 301 28.89 13.90 -5.62
N VAL A 302 27.73 14.41 -5.20
CA VAL A 302 26.50 14.41 -6.00
C VAL A 302 26.24 15.84 -6.48
N VAL A 303 26.14 16.05 -7.79
CA VAL A 303 25.84 17.36 -8.39
C VAL A 303 24.42 17.31 -8.94
N ALA A 304 23.48 17.91 -8.21
CA ALA A 304 22.07 17.96 -8.60
C ALA A 304 21.60 19.41 -8.82
N LYS A 305 20.54 19.56 -9.63
CA LYS A 305 19.92 20.87 -9.88
C LYS A 305 19.20 21.41 -8.65
N TYR A 306 18.60 20.52 -7.86
CA TYR A 306 17.92 20.77 -6.59
C TYR A 306 18.39 19.70 -5.60
N MET A 307 18.57 20.08 -4.33
CA MET A 307 19.07 19.18 -3.27
C MET A 307 18.01 18.90 -2.19
N ASP A 308 16.80 19.42 -2.36
CA ASP A 308 15.77 19.45 -1.31
C ASP A 308 15.00 18.14 -1.16
N ASN A 309 15.27 17.15 -2.04
CA ASN A 309 14.68 15.82 -1.97
C ASN A 309 15.66 14.86 -1.29
N GLU A 310 15.23 14.28 -0.17
CA GLU A 310 16.01 13.35 0.66
C GLU A 310 15.48 11.90 0.58
N ASP A 311 14.40 11.63 -0.17
CA ASP A 311 13.85 10.29 -0.39
C ASP A 311 14.72 9.44 -1.35
#